data_AF-A0A2N1KTV6-F1
#
_entry.id   AF-A0A2N1KTV6-F1
#
_cell.length_a   1.000
_cell.length_b   1.000
_cell.length_c   1.000
_cell.angle_alpha   90.00
_cell.angle_beta   90.00
_cell.angle_gamma   90.00
#
_symmetry.space_group_name_H-M   'P 1'
#
loop_
_entity.id
_entity.type
_entity.pdbx_description
1 polymer ?
#
loop_
_entity_poly.entity_id
_entity_poly.type
_entity_poly.pdbx_seq_one_letter_code
_entity_poly.pdbx_strand_id
1 'polypeptide(L)'
;MELTVKTDSDTLSKIMVETWLKTMTHFYTETRSQKTLELLQLHTSRRDSVLSILSGEERKLARAQDYSQYMVMPSGRVNEQRMSQNTTYLQGLYMDALRNIDALRTSLIRESPLVTIIDEPTYPLPVTPYPRGKAIKIGIALGIVLSFVMMFLITTYQNMMKKLQE
;
A
#
# COMPACT_ATOMS: atom_id res chain seq x y z
N MET A 1 -6.92 6.02 -10.90
CA MET A 1 -5.80 6.78 -10.34
C MET A 1 -4.74 6.80 -11.42
N GLU A 2 -4.28 7.98 -11.84
CA GLU A 2 -3.29 8.10 -12.92
C GLU A 2 -1.93 8.46 -12.33
N LEU A 3 -0.89 7.77 -12.80
CA LEU A 3 0.48 7.93 -12.33
C LEU A 3 1.30 8.50 -13.49
N THR A 4 1.74 9.75 -13.35
CA THR A 4 2.47 10.47 -14.40
C THR A 4 3.85 10.86 -13.88
N VAL A 5 4.89 10.46 -14.61
CA VAL A 5 6.28 10.86 -14.35
C VAL A 5 6.78 11.62 -15.58
N LYS A 6 7.43 12.76 -15.36
CA LYS A 6 8.05 13.57 -16.41
C LYS A 6 9.55 13.64 -16.14
N THR A 7 10.36 13.13 -17.07
CA THR A 7 11.82 13.31 -17.07
C THR A 7 12.31 13.70 -18.47
N ASP A 8 13.54 14.23 -18.55
CA ASP A 8 14.11 14.73 -19.81
C ASP A 8 14.38 13.63 -20.85
N SER A 9 14.42 12.37 -20.43
CA SER A 9 14.60 11.20 -21.29
C SER A 9 13.33 10.34 -21.25
N ASP A 10 12.79 10.03 -22.42
CA ASP A 10 11.60 9.17 -22.56
C ASP A 10 11.85 7.78 -21.95
N THR A 11 13.05 7.24 -22.13
CA THR A 11 13.48 5.94 -21.57
C THR A 11 13.50 5.97 -20.05
N LEU A 12 14.01 7.05 -19.45
CA LEU A 12 14.05 7.21 -18.00
C LEU A 12 12.63 7.32 -17.43
N SER A 13 11.75 8.08 -18.07
CA SER A 13 10.35 8.24 -17.65
C SER A 13 9.64 6.89 -17.57
N LYS A 14 9.80 6.05 -18.59
CA LYS A 14 9.19 4.70 -18.63
C LYS A 14 9.72 3.78 -17.53
N ILE A 15 11.04 3.62 -17.44
CA ILE A 15 11.68 2.73 -16.46
C ILE A 15 11.32 3.14 -15.04
N MET A 16 11.23 4.45 -14.77
CA MET A 16 10.91 4.95 -13.45
C MET A 16 9.46 4.63 -13.06
N VAL A 17 8.50 4.77 -13.97
CA VAL A 17 7.10 4.39 -13.75
C VAL A 17 6.96 2.88 -13.51
N GLU A 18 7.60 2.05 -14.34
CA GLU A 18 7.58 0.60 -14.19
C GLU A 18 8.17 0.15 -12.85
N THR A 19 9.31 0.73 -12.48
CA THR A 19 9.99 0.41 -11.22
C THR A 19 9.14 0.83 -10.03
N TRP A 20 8.58 2.05 -10.04
CA TRP A 20 7.67 2.52 -8.99
C TRP A 20 6.42 1.67 -8.86
N LEU A 21 5.78 1.32 -9.97
CA LEU A 21 4.58 0.48 -9.97
C LEU A 21 4.90 -0.89 -9.37
N LYS A 22 6.02 -1.49 -9.76
CA LYS A 22 6.50 -2.76 -9.22
C LYS A 22 6.79 -2.68 -7.73
N THR A 23 7.53 -1.66 -7.30
CA THR A 23 7.87 -1.45 -5.88
C THR A 23 6.63 -1.19 -5.03
N MET A 24 5.71 -0.34 -5.49
CA MET A 24 4.45 -0.10 -4.79
C MET A 24 3.61 -1.37 -4.70
N THR A 25 3.46 -2.10 -5.81
CA THR A 25 2.70 -3.36 -5.83
C THR A 25 3.30 -4.35 -4.84
N HIS A 26 4.62 -4.53 -4.86
CA HIS A 26 5.31 -5.41 -3.93
C HIS A 26 5.13 -4.96 -2.46
N PHE A 27 5.35 -3.69 -2.17
CA PHE A 27 5.18 -3.12 -0.83
C PHE A 27 3.75 -3.27 -0.30
N TYR A 28 2.74 -3.01 -1.14
CA TYR A 28 1.33 -3.16 -0.75
C TYR A 28 0.96 -4.62 -0.54
N THR A 29 1.44 -5.53 -1.39
CA THR A 29 1.21 -6.97 -1.26
C THR A 29 1.81 -7.50 0.04
N GLU A 30 3.06 -7.13 0.31
CA GLU A 30 3.82 -7.55 1.49
C GLU A 30 3.19 -6.98 2.76
N THR A 31 2.97 -5.66 2.82
CA THR A 31 2.45 -4.99 4.03
C THR A 31 1.02 -5.42 4.38
N ARG A 32 0.16 -5.64 3.38
CA ARG A 32 -1.20 -6.14 3.62
C ARG A 32 -1.18 -7.56 4.16
N SER A 33 -0.40 -8.44 3.54
CA SER A 33 -0.33 -9.85 3.94
C SER A 33 0.35 -10.05 5.29
N GLN A 34 1.38 -9.26 5.64
CA GLN A 34 2.13 -9.41 6.89
C GLN A 34 1.24 -9.32 8.13
N LYS A 35 0.36 -8.31 8.20
CA LYS A 35 -0.55 -8.15 9.35
C LYS A 35 -1.53 -9.32 9.48
N THR A 36 -2.09 -9.77 8.35
CA THR A 36 -3.03 -10.89 8.31
C THR A 36 -2.34 -12.19 8.72
N LEU A 37 -1.08 -12.39 8.32
CA LEU A 37 -0.25 -13.53 8.74
C LEU A 37 0.10 -13.49 10.23
N GLU A 38 0.43 -12.33 10.79
CA GLU A 38 0.70 -12.16 12.23
C GLU A 38 -0.54 -12.51 13.07
N LEU A 39 -1.71 -12.00 12.66
CA LEU A 39 -2.99 -12.34 13.29
C LEU A 39 -3.29 -13.84 13.18
N LEU A 40 -3.04 -14.45 12.02
CA LEU A 40 -3.25 -15.88 11.81
C LEU A 40 -2.38 -16.71 12.76
N GLN A 41 -1.11 -16.32 12.94
CA GLN A 41 -0.19 -16.97 13.88
C GLN A 41 -0.65 -16.81 15.34
N LEU A 42 -1.09 -15.61 15.72
CA LEU A 42 -1.63 -15.34 17.06
C LEU A 42 -2.86 -16.21 17.37
N HIS A 43 -3.83 -16.26 16.45
CA HIS A 43 -5.03 -17.08 16.63
C HIS A 43 -4.74 -18.58 16.61
N THR A 44 -3.74 -19.01 15.84
CA THR A 44 -3.27 -20.40 15.82
C THR A 44 -2.63 -20.78 17.16
N SER A 45 -1.75 -19.94 17.70
CA SER A 45 -1.15 -20.15 19.03
C SER A 45 -2.22 -20.17 20.14
N ARG A 46 -3.21 -19.28 20.06
CA ARG A 46 -4.35 -19.26 20.99
C ARG A 46 -5.15 -20.56 20.93
N ARG A 47 -5.46 -21.07 19.72
CA ARG A 47 -6.15 -22.36 19.52
C ARG A 47 -5.39 -23.48 20.25
N ASP A 48 -4.08 -23.58 20.03
CA ASP A 48 -3.26 -24.65 20.60
C ASP A 48 -3.19 -24.56 22.14
N SER A 49 -3.08 -23.34 22.66
CA SER A 49 -3.09 -23.08 24.10
C SER A 49 -4.43 -23.48 24.72
N VAL A 50 -5.55 -23.06 24.12
CA VAL A 50 -6.90 -23.41 24.58
C VAL A 50 -7.13 -24.92 24.49
N LEU A 51 -6.68 -25.58 23.42
CA LEU A 51 -6.82 -27.02 23.24
C LEU A 51 -6.06 -27.81 24.32
N SER A 52 -4.84 -27.39 24.65
CA SER A 52 -4.04 -27.99 25.72
C SER A 52 -4.79 -27.93 27.06
N ILE A 53 -5.29 -26.74 27.42
CA ILE A 53 -6.05 -26.52 28.66
C ILE A 53 -7.35 -27.30 28.64
N LEU A 54 -8.11 -27.25 27.55
CA LEU A 54 -9.37 -27.97 27.36
C LEU A 54 -9.18 -29.48 27.60
N SER A 55 -8.16 -30.08 26.97
CA SER A 55 -7.87 -31.50 27.16
C SER A 55 -7.56 -31.84 28.63
N GLY A 56 -6.92 -30.92 29.36
CA GLY A 56 -6.62 -31.06 30.78
C GLY A 56 -7.87 -31.01 31.65
N GLU A 57 -8.77 -30.08 31.36
CA GLU A 57 -10.06 -29.94 32.06
C GLU A 57 -11.01 -31.09 31.74
N GLU A 58 -11.05 -31.57 30.49
CA GLU A 58 -11.81 -32.77 30.11
C GLU A 58 -11.37 -34.01 30.90
N ARG A 59 -10.05 -34.22 31.08
CA ARG A 59 -9.53 -35.30 31.94
C ARG A 59 -9.88 -35.13 33.42
N LYS A 60 -10.03 -33.90 33.90
CA LYS A 60 -10.49 -33.64 35.28
C LYS A 60 -11.98 -33.92 35.42
N LEU A 61 -12.79 -33.48 34.45
CA LEU A 61 -14.22 -33.74 34.39
C LEU A 61 -14.51 -35.24 34.33
N ALA A 62 -13.84 -35.98 33.45
CA ALA A 62 -14.01 -37.43 33.34
C ALA A 62 -13.73 -38.13 34.68
N ARG A 63 -12.63 -37.79 35.35
CA ARG A 63 -12.33 -38.32 36.69
C ARG A 63 -13.41 -37.95 37.71
N ALA A 64 -13.86 -36.69 37.71
CA ALA A 64 -14.92 -36.26 38.62
C ALA A 64 -16.24 -37.01 38.37
N GLN A 65 -16.55 -37.32 37.11
CA GLN A 65 -17.72 -38.13 36.73
C GLN A 65 -17.58 -39.57 37.24
N ASP A 66 -16.43 -40.21 37.04
CA ASP A 66 -16.13 -41.56 37.54
C ASP A 66 -16.31 -41.64 39.07
N TYR A 67 -15.80 -40.64 39.82
CA TYR A 67 -15.98 -40.57 41.27
C TYR A 67 -17.42 -40.28 41.69
N SER A 68 -18.14 -39.44 40.94
CA SER A 68 -19.53 -39.06 41.26
C SER A 68 -20.51 -40.24 41.14
N GLN A 69 -20.19 -41.23 40.29
CA GLN A 69 -21.04 -42.40 40.04
C GLN A 69 -21.30 -43.23 41.32
N TYR A 70 -20.41 -43.14 42.30
CA TYR A 70 -20.48 -43.84 43.58
C TYR A 70 -20.93 -42.94 44.75
N MET A 71 -21.17 -41.65 44.52
CA MET A 71 -21.46 -40.67 45.57
C MET A 71 -22.96 -40.34 45.63
N VAL A 72 -23.59 -40.60 46.79
CA VAL A 72 -25.03 -40.34 47.02
C VAL A 72 -25.32 -38.89 47.44
N MET A 73 -24.28 -38.10 47.77
CA MET A 73 -24.43 -36.73 48.28
C MET A 73 -24.54 -35.66 47.18
N PRO A 74 -25.52 -34.74 47.25
CA PRO A 74 -25.70 -33.67 46.25
C PRO A 74 -24.55 -32.66 46.17
N SER A 75 -23.75 -32.51 47.22
CA SER A 75 -22.62 -31.57 47.27
C SER A 75 -21.51 -31.90 46.25
N GLY A 76 -21.32 -33.18 45.94
CA GLY A 76 -20.37 -33.63 44.90
C GLY A 76 -20.76 -33.20 43.49
N ARG A 77 -22.08 -33.15 43.20
CA ARG A 77 -22.62 -32.74 41.90
C ARG A 77 -22.37 -31.27 41.57
N VAL A 78 -22.27 -30.40 42.58
CA VAL A 78 -21.98 -28.97 42.36
C VAL A 78 -20.59 -28.78 41.75
N ASN A 79 -19.60 -29.57 42.17
CA ASN A 79 -18.24 -29.50 41.63
C ASN A 79 -18.17 -30.06 40.21
N GLU A 80 -18.83 -31.19 39.95
CA GLU A 80 -18.96 -31.76 38.60
C GLU A 80 -19.60 -30.76 37.64
N GLN A 81 -20.70 -30.11 38.05
CA GLN A 81 -21.40 -29.14 37.22
C GLN A 81 -20.54 -27.90 36.93
N ARG A 82 -19.74 -27.43 37.90
CA ARG A 82 -18.78 -26.33 37.67
C ARG A 82 -17.70 -26.73 36.66
N MET A 83 -17.17 -27.94 36.75
CA MET A 83 -16.18 -28.47 35.80
C MET A 83 -16.78 -28.58 34.39
N SER A 84 -18.01 -29.08 34.28
CA SER A 84 -18.73 -29.17 33.01
C SER A 84 -18.91 -27.80 32.35
N GLN A 85 -19.34 -26.79 33.12
CA GLN A 85 -19.47 -25.41 32.63
C GLN A 85 -18.14 -24.83 32.14
N ASN A 86 -17.04 -25.08 32.88
CA ASN A 86 -15.71 -24.64 32.48
C ASN A 86 -15.26 -25.29 31.17
N THR A 87 -15.46 -26.60 31.02
CA THR A 87 -15.17 -27.33 29.77
C THR A 87 -15.98 -26.78 28.60
N THR A 88 -17.28 -26.52 28.77
CA THR A 88 -18.13 -25.92 27.73
C THR A 88 -17.65 -24.52 27.34
N TYR A 89 -17.24 -23.70 28.32
CA TYR A 89 -16.68 -22.37 28.05
C TYR A 89 -15.38 -22.46 27.22
N LEU A 90 -14.46 -23.35 27.60
CA LEU A 90 -13.20 -23.57 26.87
C LEU A 90 -13.45 -24.11 25.45
N GLN A 91 -14.44 -24.99 25.28
CA GLN A 91 -14.85 -25.47 23.96
C GLN A 91 -15.40 -24.34 23.09
N GLY A 92 -16.15 -23.40 23.66
CA GLY A 92 -16.60 -22.18 22.97
C GLY A 92 -15.42 -21.33 22.49
N LEU A 93 -14.44 -21.07 23.37
CA LEU A 93 -13.22 -20.33 23.00
C LEU A 93 -12.41 -21.01 21.89
N TYR A 94 -12.35 -22.35 21.90
CA TYR A 94 -11.69 -23.13 20.86
C TYR A 94 -12.39 -22.96 19.50
N MET A 95 -13.73 -23.05 19.48
CA MET A 95 -14.52 -22.87 18.26
C MET A 95 -14.42 -21.44 17.73
N ASP A 96 -14.41 -20.44 18.61
CA ASP A 96 -14.22 -19.05 18.21
C ASP A 96 -12.81 -18.81 17.63
N ALA A 97 -11.77 -19.45 18.18
CA ALA A 97 -10.43 -19.38 17.61
C ALA A 97 -10.38 -20.00 16.19
N LEU A 98 -11.01 -21.15 15.97
CA LEU A 98 -11.11 -21.79 14.65
C LEU A 98 -11.84 -20.91 13.63
N ARG A 99 -12.99 -20.35 14.00
CA ARG A 99 -13.76 -19.43 13.14
C ARG A 99 -12.92 -18.22 12.72
N ASN A 100 -12.15 -17.64 13.64
CA ASN A 100 -11.26 -16.53 13.33
C ASN A 100 -10.12 -16.94 12.39
N ILE A 101 -9.54 -18.14 12.56
CA ILE A 101 -8.51 -18.67 11.66
C ILE A 101 -9.06 -18.81 10.23
N ASP A 102 -10.27 -19.36 10.07
CA ASP A 102 -10.89 -19.55 8.75
C ASP A 102 -11.28 -18.22 8.10
N ALA A 103 -11.74 -17.25 8.90
CA ALA A 103 -11.99 -15.89 8.44
C ALA A 103 -10.69 -15.21 7.95
N LEU A 104 -9.59 -15.32 8.70
CA LEU A 104 -8.28 -14.77 8.33
C LEU A 104 -7.70 -15.45 7.09
N ARG A 105 -7.84 -16.77 6.94
CA ARG A 105 -7.47 -17.50 5.72
C ARG A 105 -8.26 -17.02 4.51
N THR A 106 -9.56 -16.81 4.68
CA THR A 106 -10.40 -16.25 3.62
C THR A 106 -9.99 -14.82 3.28
N SER A 107 -9.62 -14.01 4.27
CA SER A 107 -9.08 -12.65 4.06
C SER A 107 -7.77 -12.69 3.30
N LEU A 108 -6.85 -13.60 3.63
CA LEU A 108 -5.57 -13.76 2.92
C LEU A 108 -5.75 -14.12 1.44
N ILE A 109 -6.73 -14.97 1.13
CA ILE A 109 -7.10 -15.31 -0.25
C ILE A 109 -7.66 -14.08 -0.99
N ARG A 110 -8.46 -13.24 -0.31
CA ARG A 110 -9.03 -12.01 -0.90
C ARG A 110 -8.02 -10.87 -1.04
N GLU A 111 -7.09 -10.75 -0.08
CA GLU A 111 -6.05 -9.74 -0.02
C GLU A 111 -4.87 -10.04 -0.95
N SER A 112 -4.70 -11.31 -1.34
CA SER A 112 -3.78 -11.70 -2.42
C SER A 112 -4.13 -10.88 -3.66
N PRO A 113 -3.30 -9.90 -4.04
CA PRO A 113 -3.80 -8.79 -4.82
C PRO A 113 -3.90 -9.20 -6.28
N LEU A 114 -5.13 -9.23 -6.80
CA LEU A 114 -5.41 -9.06 -8.22
C LEU A 114 -5.08 -7.60 -8.58
N VAL A 115 -3.80 -7.23 -8.62
CA VAL A 115 -3.40 -6.03 -9.38
C VAL A 115 -3.53 -6.43 -10.85
N THR A 116 -4.74 -6.33 -11.38
CA THR A 116 -4.96 -6.44 -12.82
C THR A 116 -4.45 -5.14 -13.43
N ILE A 117 -3.25 -5.18 -13.97
CA ILE A 117 -2.71 -4.07 -14.76
C ILE A 117 -3.64 -3.93 -15.98
N ILE A 118 -4.47 -2.89 -15.99
CA ILE A 118 -5.45 -2.65 -17.08
C ILE A 118 -4.73 -2.11 -18.32
N ASP A 119 -3.72 -1.25 -18.12
CA ASP A 119 -2.87 -0.70 -19.17
C ASP A 119 -1.40 -0.69 -18.73
N GLU A 120 -0.53 -1.12 -19.64
CA GLU A 120 0.91 -1.09 -19.43
C GLU A 120 1.46 0.35 -19.54
N PRO A 121 2.53 0.69 -18.81
CA PRO A 121 3.22 1.98 -18.96
C PRO A 121 3.71 2.16 -20.41
N THR A 122 3.04 3.03 -21.16
CA THR A 122 3.43 3.37 -22.52
C THR A 122 4.40 4.55 -22.53
N TYR A 123 5.24 4.64 -23.55
CA TYR A 123 6.16 5.76 -23.70
C TYR A 123 5.37 7.08 -23.77
N PRO A 124 5.87 8.18 -23.17
CA PRO A 124 5.24 9.47 -23.37
C PRO A 124 5.18 9.72 -24.88
N LEU A 125 3.99 10.01 -25.39
CA LEU A 125 3.83 10.43 -26.78
C LEU A 125 4.85 11.55 -27.05
N PRO A 126 5.55 11.52 -28.21
CA PRO A 126 6.60 12.49 -28.49
C PRO A 126 6.04 13.88 -28.26
N VAL A 127 6.56 14.53 -27.22
CA VAL A 127 6.14 15.88 -26.85
C VAL A 127 6.22 16.74 -28.10
N THR A 128 5.17 17.53 -28.35
CA THR A 128 5.20 18.54 -29.40
C THR A 128 6.52 19.28 -29.24
N PRO A 129 7.46 19.20 -30.19
CA PRO A 129 8.76 19.81 -30.01
C PRO A 129 8.51 21.27 -29.68
N TYR A 130 9.19 21.78 -28.65
CA TYR A 130 9.21 23.20 -28.31
C TYR A 130 9.14 23.97 -29.62
N PRO A 131 8.19 24.89 -29.83
CA PRO A 131 7.91 25.42 -31.15
C PRO A 131 9.09 26.31 -31.57
N ARG A 132 10.17 25.68 -32.07
CA ARG A 132 11.41 26.30 -32.51
C ARG A 132 11.08 27.39 -33.52
N GLY A 133 10.06 27.16 -34.35
CA GLY A 133 9.51 28.14 -35.27
C GLY A 133 8.93 29.39 -34.60
N LYS A 134 8.31 29.31 -33.41
CA LYS A 134 7.83 30.49 -32.67
C LYS A 134 9.00 31.26 -32.04
N ALA A 135 9.98 30.57 -31.47
CA ALA A 135 11.15 31.20 -30.86
C ALA A 135 12.02 31.94 -31.91
N ILE A 136 12.21 31.35 -33.09
CA ILE A 136 12.95 31.99 -34.20
C ILE A 136 12.23 33.26 -34.67
N LYS A 137 10.90 33.22 -34.83
CA LYS A 137 10.11 34.40 -35.25
C LYS A 137 10.24 35.56 -34.25
N ILE A 138 10.19 35.25 -32.95
CA ILE A 138 10.36 36.26 -31.89
C ILE A 138 11.80 36.82 -31.90
N GLY A 139 12.81 35.96 -32.11
CA GLY A 139 14.21 36.38 -32.22
C GLY A 139 14.45 37.33 -33.40
N ILE A 140 13.89 37.04 -34.57
CA ILE A 140 14.00 37.91 -35.76
C ILE A 140 13.32 39.25 -35.51
N ALA A 141 12.10 39.24 -34.94
CA ALA A 141 11.37 40.47 -34.63
C ALA A 141 12.15 41.38 -33.66
N LEU A 142 12.71 40.80 -32.60
CA LEU A 142 13.57 41.52 -31.66
C LEU A 142 14.84 42.06 -32.31
N GLY A 143 15.49 41.28 -33.18
CA GLY A 143 16.69 41.70 -33.91
C GLY A 143 16.45 42.92 -34.81
N ILE A 144 15.32 42.95 -35.51
CA ILE A 144 14.94 44.10 -36.36
C ILE A 144 14.73 45.36 -35.51
N VAL A 145 13.99 45.25 -34.40
CA VAL A 145 13.74 46.39 -33.51
C VAL A 145 15.05 46.92 -32.94
N LEU A 146 15.94 46.04 -32.47
CA LEU A 146 17.25 46.45 -31.94
C LEU A 146 18.12 47.15 -33.00
N SER A 147 18.07 46.66 -34.25
CA SER A 147 18.83 47.25 -35.36
C SER A 147 18.37 48.68 -35.67
N PHE A 148 17.06 48.93 -35.69
CA PHE A 148 16.53 50.29 -35.88
C PHE A 148 16.91 51.24 -34.74
N VAL A 149 16.85 50.78 -33.49
CA VAL A 149 17.28 51.58 -32.32
C VAL A 149 18.77 51.92 -32.43
N MET A 150 19.61 50.95 -32.78
CA MET A 150 21.05 51.17 -32.94
C MET A 150 21.34 52.19 -34.05
N MET A 151 20.67 52.06 -35.20
CA MET A 151 20.82 52.99 -36.32
C MET A 151 20.40 54.42 -35.94
N PHE A 152 19.31 54.58 -35.19
CA PHE A 152 18.86 55.87 -34.69
C PHE A 152 19.89 56.51 -33.73
N LEU A 153 20.47 55.73 -32.81
CA LEU A 153 21.50 56.23 -31.90
C LEU A 153 22.78 56.65 -32.64
N ILE A 154 23.21 55.87 -33.65
CA ILE A 154 24.42 56.19 -34.43
C ILE A 154 24.21 57.46 -35.26
N THR A 155 23.07 57.57 -35.94
CA THR A 155 22.77 58.74 -36.80
C THR A 155 22.59 60.02 -35.99
N THR A 156 21.95 59.96 -34.83
CA THR A 156 21.83 61.12 -33.92
C THR A 156 23.18 61.53 -33.36
N TYR A 157 24.04 60.59 -32.95
CA TYR A 157 25.40 60.89 -32.49
C TYR A 157 26.25 61.56 -33.59
N GLN A 158 26.21 61.04 -34.83
CA GLN A 158 26.92 61.62 -35.97
C GLN A 158 26.41 63.02 -36.34
N ASN A 159 25.09 63.25 -36.25
CA ASN A 159 24.50 64.56 -36.53
C ASN A 159 24.85 65.60 -35.46
N MET A 160 24.94 65.23 -34.18
CA MET A 160 25.43 66.14 -33.13
C MET A 160 26.91 66.50 -33.33
N MET A 161 27.75 65.53 -33.70
CA MET A 161 29.17 65.77 -33.95
C MET A 161 29.41 66.71 -35.14
N LYS A 162 28.63 66.57 -36.22
CA LYS A 162 28.69 67.51 -37.36
C LYS A 162 28.27 68.92 -36.98
N LYS A 163 27.26 69.06 -36.12
CA LYS A 163 26.75 70.36 -35.66
C LYS A 163 27.65 71.08 -34.65
N LEU A 164 28.68 70.39 -34.14
CA LEU A 164 29.73 70.94 -33.26
C LEU A 164 30.98 71.40 -34.04
N GLN A 165 31.01 71.19 -35.36
CA GLN A 165 32.10 71.59 -36.26
C GLN A 165 31.72 72.74 -37.21
N GLU A 166 30.47 73.22 -37.18
CA GLU A 166 30.04 74.53 -37.70
C GLU A 166 30.06 75.57 -36.56
#